data_AF-A0A523B9M1-F1
#
_entry.id   AF-A0A523B9M1-F1
#
_cell.length_a   1.000
_cell.length_b   1.000
_cell.length_c   1.000
_cell.angle_alpha   90.00
_cell.angle_beta   90.00
_cell.angle_gamma   90.00
#
_symmetry.space_group_name_H-M   'P 1'
#
loop_
_entity.id
_entity.type
_entity.pdbx_description
1 polymer ?
#
loop_
_entity_poly.entity_id
_entity_poly.type
_entity_poly.pdbx_seq_one_letter_code
_entity_poly.pdbx_strand_id
1 'polypeptide(L)' 'MRKRDGSIRDDELLEMLRTMIKDISLGELNRALMRLELRGKVNVSAQKKGKVITLAKVRET' A
#
# COMPACT_ATOMS: atom_id res chain seq x y z
N MET A 1 9.60 -6.70 19.09
CA MET A 1 8.55 -6.41 18.09
C MET A 1 9.08 -5.41 17.07
N ARG A 2 9.20 -5.75 15.79
CA ARG A 2 9.56 -4.79 14.73
C ARG A 2 8.41 -3.78 14.62
N LYS A 3 8.66 -2.51 14.95
CA LYS A 3 7.73 -1.42 14.65
C LYS A 3 7.54 -1.43 13.12
N ARG A 4 6.33 -1.68 12.63
CA ARG A 4 6.02 -1.44 11.22
C ARG A 4 6.12 0.07 11.04
N ASP A 5 7.12 0.52 10.31
CA ASP A 5 7.46 1.91 10.01
C ASP A 5 6.43 2.61 9.09
N GLY A 6 5.22 2.07 9.00
CA GLY A 6 4.19 2.49 8.07
C GLY A 6 4.48 2.08 6.63
N SER A 7 5.47 1.22 6.35
CA SER A 7 5.75 0.67 5.03
C SER A 7 5.29 -0.79 4.87
N ILE A 8 4.91 -1.16 3.65
CA ILE A 8 4.57 -2.53 3.26
C ILE A 8 4.85 -2.74 1.76
N ARG A 9 5.25 -3.93 1.34
CA ARG A 9 5.35 -4.25 -0.09
C ARG A 9 3.97 -4.56 -0.69
N ASP A 10 3.83 -4.39 -2.00
CA ASP A 10 2.57 -4.65 -2.71
C ASP A 10 2.16 -6.13 -2.72
N ASP A 11 3.11 -7.05 -2.79
CA ASP A 11 2.88 -8.50 -2.64
C ASP A 11 2.32 -8.85 -1.25
N GLU A 12 2.97 -8.36 -0.19
CA GLU A 12 2.55 -8.57 1.20
C GLU A 12 1.17 -7.96 1.46
N LEU A 13 0.92 -6.75 0.95
CA LEU A 13 -0.37 -6.10 1.08
C LEU A 13 -1.47 -6.88 0.35
N LEU A 14 -1.20 -7.39 -0.85
CA LEU A 14 -2.15 -8.19 -1.61
C LEU A 14 -2.51 -9.50 -0.89
N GLU A 15 -1.50 -10.21 -0.36
CA GLU A 15 -1.72 -11.43 0.43
C GLU A 15 -2.56 -11.15 1.68
N MET A 16 -2.25 -10.09 2.42
CA MET A 16 -3.04 -9.68 3.58
C MET A 16 -4.49 -9.36 3.18
N LEU A 17 -4.70 -8.61 2.10
CA LEU A 17 -6.04 -8.26 1.65
C LEU A 17 -6.84 -9.48 1.20
N ARG A 18 -6.21 -10.49 0.58
CA ARG A 18 -6.88 -11.75 0.19
C ARG A 18 -7.44 -12.53 1.38
N THR A 19 -6.90 -12.34 2.58
CA THR A 19 -7.45 -12.97 3.80
C THR A 19 -8.75 -12.31 4.28
N MET A 20 -9.01 -11.06 3.90
CA MET A 20 -10.18 -10.29 4.35
C MET A 20 -11.20 -10.06 3.22
N ILE A 21 -10.71 -9.93 1.99
CA ILE A 21 -11.48 -9.65 0.77
C ILE A 21 -11.17 -10.77 -0.21
N LYS A 22 -12.13 -11.69 -0.35
CA LYS A 22 -12.00 -12.81 -1.28
C LYS A 22 -11.85 -12.28 -2.71
N ASP A 23 -10.94 -12.89 -3.47
CA ASP A 23 -10.75 -12.66 -4.91
C ASP A 23 -10.26 -11.28 -5.35
N ILE A 24 -9.67 -10.47 -4.46
CA ILE A 24 -9.03 -9.22 -4.87
C ILE A 24 -7.87 -9.46 -5.87
N SER A 25 -7.95 -8.79 -7.01
CA SER A 25 -6.93 -8.81 -8.05
C SER A 25 -5.84 -7.76 -7.83
N LEU A 26 -4.66 -7.99 -8.40
CA LEU A 26 -3.58 -7.00 -8.40
C LEU A 26 -4.01 -5.69 -9.11
N GLY A 27 -4.86 -5.77 -10.12
CA GLY A 27 -5.40 -4.61 -10.83
C GLY A 27 -6.29 -3.74 -9.94
N GLU A 28 -7.13 -4.35 -9.10
CA GLU A 28 -7.95 -3.63 -8.12
C GLU A 28 -7.10 -2.98 -7.04
N LEU A 29 -6.11 -3.70 -6.52
CA LEU A 29 -5.15 -3.14 -5.56
C LEU A 29 -4.45 -1.91 -6.15
N ASN A 30 -3.92 -2.01 -7.36
CA ASN A 30 -3.24 -0.89 -8.02
C ASN A 30 -4.18 0.32 -8.21
N ARG A 31 -5.44 0.11 -8.63
CA ARG A 31 -6.43 1.20 -8.75
C ARG A 31 -6.76 1.83 -7.41
N ALA A 32 -6.85 1.03 -6.34
CA ALA A 32 -7.09 1.54 -5.00
C ALA A 32 -5.90 2.36 -4.49
N LEU A 33 -4.67 1.86 -4.62
CA LEU A 33 -3.45 2.57 -4.24
C LEU A 33 -3.29 3.89 -4.98
N MET A 34 -3.53 3.92 -6.29
CA MET A 34 -3.51 5.16 -7.09
C MET A 34 -4.49 6.20 -6.54
N ARG A 35 -5.72 5.79 -6.21
CA ARG A 35 -6.72 6.72 -5.62
C ARG A 35 -6.29 7.22 -4.24
N LEU A 36 -5.67 6.37 -3.42
CA LEU A 36 -5.20 6.75 -2.08
C LEU A 36 -3.99 7.68 -2.15
N GLU A 37 -3.11 7.47 -3.12
CA GLU A 37 -1.95 8.32 -3.38
C GLU A 37 -2.38 9.71 -3.85
N LEU A 38 -3.31 9.80 -4.81
CA LEU A 38 -3.89 11.08 -5.25
C LEU A 38 -4.59 11.85 -4.11
N ARG A 39 -5.10 11.14 -3.09
CA ARG A 39 -5.72 11.72 -1.90
C ARG A 39 -4.71 12.03 -0.78
N GLY A 40 -3.42 11.83 -1.02
CA GLY A 40 -2.35 12.08 -0.06
C GLY A 40 -2.43 11.17 1.17
N LYS A 41 -2.97 9.95 1.04
CA LYS A 41 -3.09 8.98 2.15
C LYS A 41 -1.92 8.01 2.22
N VAL A 42 -1.33 7.69 1.07
CA VAL A 42 -0.16 6.83 0.94
C VAL A 42 0.81 7.41 -0.10
N ASN A 43 2.07 6.99 -0.05
CA ASN A 43 3.00 7.16 -1.16
C ASN A 43 3.35 5.78 -1.72
N VAL A 44 3.42 5.66 -3.04
CA VAL A 44 3.80 4.43 -3.74
C VAL A 44 5.13 4.64 -4.43
N SER A 45 6.14 3.86 -4.05
CA SER A 45 7.48 3.92 -4.65
C SER A 45 7.79 2.64 -5.41
N ALA A 46 8.12 2.77 -6.69
CA ALA A 46 8.59 1.64 -7.50
C ALA A 46 10.04 1.28 -7.11
N GLN A 47 10.30 -0.01 -6.92
CA GLN A 47 11.62 -0.56 -6.67
C GLN A 47 11.91 -1.74 -7.61
N LYS A 48 13.17 -2.21 -7.64
CA LYS A 48 13.60 -3.33 -8.50
C LYS A 48 12.79 -4.62 -8.29
N LYS A 49 12.14 -4.82 -7.14
CA LYS A 49 11.41 -6.03 -6.77
C LYS A 49 9.89 -5.83 -6.55
N GLY A 50 9.31 -4.72 -7.04
CA GLY A 50 7.89 -4.43 -6.84
C GLY A 50 7.67 -3.02 -6.35
N LYS A 51 6.58 -2.80 -5.61
CA LYS A 51 6.23 -1.48 -5.06
C LYS A 51 6.28 -1.49 -3.54
N VAL A 52 6.69 -0.38 -2.96
CA VAL A 52 6.60 -0.13 -1.52
C VAL A 52 5.54 0.94 -1.30
N ILE A 53 4.57 0.63 -0.45
CA ILE A 53 3.50 1.53 -0.03
C ILE A 53 3.88 2.05 1.35
N THR A 54 3.88 3.37 1.52
CA THR A 54 4.09 4.02 2.82
C THR A 54 2.89 4.87 3.19
N LEU A 55 2.54 4.91 4.47
CA LEU A 55 1.54 5.86 4.96
C LEU A 55 2.06 7.29 4.79
N ALA A 56 1.23 8.19 4.27
CA ALA A 56 1.56 9.60 4.25
C ALA A 56 1.66 10.11 5.69
N LYS A 57 2.76 10.79 6.03
CA LYS A 57 2.85 11.49 7.32
C LYS A 57 1.79 12.59 7.33
N VAL A 58 0.93 12.60 8.35
CA VAL A 58 0.07 13.75 8.60
C VAL A 58 0.99 14.94 8.76
N ARG A 59 0.91 15.91 7.84
CA ARG A 59 1.49 17.23 8.10
C ARG A 59 0.61 17.85 9.18
N GLU A 60 1.07 17.81 10.42
CA GLU A 60 0.53 18.70 11.45
C GLU A 60 0.85 20.12 10.98
N THR A 61 -0.17 20.83 10.50
CA THR A 61 -0.14 22.27 10.22
C THR A 61 -0.59 23.02 11.46
#